data_AF-A0A8J5JUV9-F1
#
_entry.id   AF-A0A8J5JUV9-F1
#
_cell.length_a   1.000
_cell.length_b   1.000
_cell.length_c   1.000
_cell.angle_alpha   90.00
_cell.angle_beta   90.00
_cell.angle_gamma   90.00
#
_symmetry.space_group_name_H-M   'P 1'
#
loop_
_entity.id
_entity.type
_entity.pdbx_description
1 polymer ?
#
loop_
_entity_poly.entity_id
_entity_poly.type
_entity_poly.pdbx_seq_one_letter_code
_entity_poly.pdbx_strand_id
1 'polypeptide(L)'
;MLVIEKLQKDYGDLYGHDNVMLSGTHTHSGPAGYLQFLLFDITSLGFIQETLDAMVEGVYQSIKLAHENMVPGYLYLSSGELLNSSINRSPTSYLYNPEEERKKYLYDTDKTMTLLKIVGQDGTDLGMVNWFAVHPTSMNNTNKLISGDNKGYASQLFEKAMNPPGTLPGQGKFVAAFAQTNCGDVTPNIQGPKCIDTGLPCDLASSTCNGRVEKCIASGPGKNMIDSTRIIGHNQYEKAWELYHDPTAVKLSGSIQFAQQFIDMSNYTVNFADGSSAKTCIPALGYSFAAGTIDGPGAFDFTQGMTNGNPFWNMVSGLLHKPSPEQIACHAPKPILLDTGEINMPYPWHPRIVDTQVGRIGQLAILPVPGEFTTMCGRRFRDHVAATFAAGGLEGMVPVIAGLSNVYTHYVATVDEYQAQRYEAASTIYGPYTCYAYRQQYAYLANAVINGETPPAGPFPPDLSPYLITLLPGVMFDGTTPGSAFGDVVAQPYPLAYTGETVTAKFVSGHPRNDVQLGGTFLTVERQSDAGDWQVVATDASWETRFIWDRVSSLLGTSVATVKWDIPVDTPPGTYRITHTGHHKTLFRGVSQYHGTSDAFKVENGPPENNEIRARRIIRPRQPWWKRIFGL
;
A
#
# COMPACT_ATOMS: atom_id res chain seq x y z
N MET A 1 -3.59 6.85 17.66
CA MET A 1 -4.26 7.05 18.96
C MET A 1 -5.11 5.84 19.30
N LEU A 2 -6.18 5.55 18.56
CA LEU A 2 -7.14 4.45 18.84
C LEU A 2 -6.52 3.06 19.10
N VAL A 3 -5.53 2.62 18.31
CA VAL A 3 -4.87 1.31 18.54
C VAL A 3 -4.17 1.27 19.89
N ILE A 4 -3.46 2.34 20.25
CA ILE A 4 -2.73 2.45 21.53
C ILE A 4 -3.73 2.49 22.68
N GLU A 5 -4.83 3.23 22.57
CA GLU A 5 -5.89 3.25 23.58
C GLU A 5 -6.48 1.85 23.83
N LYS A 6 -6.71 1.06 22.77
CA LYS A 6 -7.15 -0.34 22.89
C LYS A 6 -6.11 -1.22 23.57
N LEU A 7 -4.83 -1.06 23.24
CA LEU A 7 -3.75 -1.81 23.87
C LEU A 7 -3.61 -1.44 25.36
N GLN A 8 -3.69 -0.16 25.70
CA GLN A 8 -3.57 0.32 27.07
C GLN A 8 -4.72 -0.18 27.96
N LYS A 9 -5.91 -0.37 27.40
CA LYS A 9 -7.05 -0.95 28.11
C LYS A 9 -6.76 -2.37 28.63
N ASP A 10 -6.01 -3.16 27.86
CA ASP A 10 -5.74 -4.57 28.19
C ASP A 10 -4.36 -4.81 28.81
N TYR A 11 -3.39 -3.95 28.50
CA TYR A 11 -1.98 -4.13 28.86
C TYR A 11 -1.40 -2.97 29.69
N GLY A 12 -2.20 -1.98 30.09
CA GLY A 12 -1.74 -0.80 30.83
C GLY A 12 -0.67 -0.02 30.06
N ASP A 13 0.37 0.42 30.74
CA ASP A 13 1.44 1.25 30.14
C ASP A 13 2.48 0.43 29.33
N LEU A 14 2.26 -0.86 29.10
CA LEU A 14 3.21 -1.71 28.37
C LEU A 14 3.39 -1.26 26.92
N TYR A 15 2.33 -0.78 26.28
CA TYR A 15 2.31 -0.32 24.90
C TYR A 15 1.93 1.16 24.84
N GLY A 16 2.87 1.99 24.39
CA GLY A 16 2.75 3.43 24.29
C GLY A 16 3.13 3.95 22.90
N HIS A 17 3.05 5.26 22.74
CA HIS A 17 3.48 5.94 21.50
C HIS A 17 4.97 5.77 21.22
N ASP A 18 5.76 5.56 22.25
CA ASP A 18 7.21 5.43 22.22
C ASP A 18 7.70 4.07 21.73
N ASN A 19 6.95 3.00 21.96
CA ASN A 19 7.35 1.62 21.63
C ASN A 19 6.42 0.87 20.65
N VAL A 20 5.34 1.49 20.17
CA VAL A 20 4.49 0.96 19.10
C VAL A 20 4.75 1.73 17.79
N MET A 21 5.08 0.99 16.73
CA MET A 21 5.28 1.51 15.37
C MET A 21 4.23 0.93 14.43
N LEU A 22 3.47 1.78 13.74
CA LEU A 22 2.47 1.33 12.77
C LEU A 22 2.86 1.81 11.37
N SER A 23 3.30 0.89 10.50
CA SER A 23 3.75 1.19 9.13
C SER A 23 2.82 0.58 8.07
N GLY A 24 2.42 1.39 7.09
CA GLY A 24 1.63 0.93 5.94
C GLY A 24 2.51 0.36 4.82
N THR A 25 2.08 -0.72 4.18
CA THR A 25 2.75 -1.24 2.97
C THR A 25 2.64 -0.30 1.77
N HIS A 26 1.72 0.66 1.82
CA HIS A 26 1.38 1.63 0.78
C HIS A 26 0.58 1.06 -0.42
N THR A 27 -0.18 -0.01 -0.23
CA THR A 27 -1.09 -0.48 -1.29
C THR A 27 -2.10 0.60 -1.70
N HIS A 28 -2.29 0.76 -3.02
CA HIS A 28 -3.30 1.65 -3.60
C HIS A 28 -4.62 0.94 -3.89
N SER A 29 -4.79 -0.28 -3.38
CA SER A 29 -5.99 -1.11 -3.55
C SER A 29 -6.66 -1.44 -2.21
N GLY A 30 -6.63 -0.51 -1.25
CA GLY A 30 -7.38 -0.60 0.01
C GLY A 30 -8.61 0.31 0.03
N PRO A 31 -9.62 0.03 0.87
CA PRO A 31 -10.70 0.98 1.11
C PRO A 31 -10.18 2.24 1.82
N ALA A 32 -10.72 3.40 1.46
CA ALA A 32 -10.36 4.71 2.01
C ALA A 32 -11.30 5.15 3.15
N GLY A 33 -11.20 6.42 3.58
CA GLY A 33 -12.10 7.02 4.58
C GLY A 33 -11.77 6.67 6.03
N TYR A 34 -10.51 6.42 6.37
CA TYR A 34 -10.08 6.06 7.73
C TYR A 34 -9.09 7.06 8.33
N LEU A 35 -8.78 8.14 7.60
CA LEU A 35 -7.93 9.21 8.09
C LEU A 35 -8.79 10.28 8.76
N GLN A 36 -8.16 11.24 9.43
CA GLN A 36 -8.89 12.27 10.19
C GLN A 36 -8.77 13.68 9.61
N PHE A 37 -7.83 13.91 8.68
CA PHE A 37 -7.63 15.20 8.04
C PHE A 37 -8.39 15.26 6.72
N LEU A 38 -9.09 16.37 6.48
CA LEU A 38 -10.14 16.41 5.44
C LEU A 38 -9.62 16.05 4.06
N LEU A 39 -8.42 16.51 3.69
CA LEU A 39 -7.90 16.33 2.33
C LEU A 39 -7.91 14.85 1.91
N PHE A 40 -7.56 13.95 2.83
CA PHE A 40 -7.46 12.53 2.54
C PHE A 40 -8.82 11.85 2.38
N ASP A 41 -9.86 12.42 2.97
CA ASP A 41 -11.22 11.87 2.93
C ASP A 41 -12.08 12.45 1.80
N ILE A 42 -11.65 13.54 1.14
CA ILE A 42 -12.43 14.15 0.05
C ILE A 42 -12.71 13.13 -1.06
N THR A 43 -11.71 12.34 -1.46
CA THR A 43 -11.84 11.36 -2.55
C THR A 43 -12.61 10.10 -2.13
N SER A 44 -12.74 9.83 -0.84
CA SER A 44 -13.61 8.76 -0.29
C SER A 44 -15.04 9.21 -0.02
N LEU A 45 -15.38 10.47 -0.35
CA LEU A 45 -16.66 11.11 0.02
C LEU A 45 -16.85 11.16 1.54
N GLY A 46 -15.78 11.42 2.27
CA GLY A 46 -15.75 11.55 3.71
C GLY A 46 -15.23 10.31 4.44
N PHE A 47 -15.36 10.37 5.75
CA PHE A 47 -14.96 9.33 6.69
C PHE A 47 -15.92 8.13 6.68
N ILE A 48 -15.39 6.93 6.86
CA ILE A 48 -16.10 5.64 6.81
C ILE A 48 -15.72 4.84 8.07
N GLN A 49 -16.60 4.90 9.08
CA GLN A 49 -16.38 4.29 10.39
C GLN A 49 -16.11 2.78 10.28
N GLU A 50 -16.83 2.07 9.42
CA GLU A 50 -16.69 0.61 9.27
C GLU A 50 -15.28 0.22 8.79
N THR A 51 -14.65 1.05 7.95
CA THR A 51 -13.26 0.85 7.51
C THR A 51 -12.30 1.07 8.67
N LEU A 52 -12.46 2.16 9.42
CA LEU A 52 -11.58 2.47 10.56
C LEU A 52 -11.66 1.37 11.62
N ASP A 53 -12.88 0.96 12.00
CA ASP A 53 -13.09 -0.06 13.02
C ASP A 53 -12.42 -1.37 12.65
N ALA A 54 -12.56 -1.81 11.38
CA ALA A 54 -11.92 -3.02 10.89
C ALA A 54 -10.39 -2.93 10.92
N MET A 55 -9.81 -1.78 10.54
CA MET A 55 -8.36 -1.57 10.57
C MET A 55 -7.82 -1.53 12.00
N VAL A 56 -8.47 -0.76 12.90
CA VAL A 56 -8.07 -0.66 14.31
C VAL A 56 -8.19 -2.00 15.01
N GLU A 57 -9.29 -2.73 14.79
CA GLU A 57 -9.48 -4.07 15.36
C GLU A 57 -8.45 -5.06 14.83
N GLY A 58 -8.22 -5.10 13.51
CA GLY A 58 -7.24 -6.00 12.90
C GLY A 58 -5.82 -5.77 13.41
N VAL A 59 -5.39 -4.51 13.55
CA VAL A 59 -4.08 -4.16 14.11
C VAL A 59 -3.99 -4.50 15.60
N TYR A 60 -5.02 -4.22 16.38
CA TYR A 60 -5.05 -4.59 17.80
C TYR A 60 -4.96 -6.11 17.98
N GLN A 61 -5.73 -6.88 17.21
CA GLN A 61 -5.71 -8.35 17.26
C GLN A 61 -4.36 -8.92 16.85
N SER A 62 -3.69 -8.37 15.85
CA SER A 62 -2.36 -8.85 15.44
C SER A 62 -1.30 -8.64 16.53
N ILE A 63 -1.32 -7.49 17.21
CA ILE A 63 -0.42 -7.21 18.35
C ILE A 63 -0.75 -8.12 19.54
N LYS A 64 -2.04 -8.31 19.86
CA LYS A 64 -2.48 -9.22 20.91
C LYS A 64 -2.02 -10.65 20.65
N LEU A 65 -2.23 -11.17 19.43
CA LEU A 65 -1.76 -12.50 19.04
C LEU A 65 -0.23 -12.62 19.18
N ALA A 66 0.53 -11.60 18.78
CA ALA A 66 1.99 -11.60 18.95
C ALA A 66 2.40 -11.60 20.43
N HIS A 67 1.74 -10.80 21.28
CA HIS A 67 1.98 -10.75 22.72
C HIS A 67 1.71 -12.10 23.40
N GLU A 68 0.57 -12.72 23.09
CA GLU A 68 0.16 -13.99 23.70
C GLU A 68 0.98 -15.20 23.24
N ASN A 69 1.77 -15.05 22.15
CA ASN A 69 2.60 -16.10 21.58
C ASN A 69 4.10 -15.81 21.66
N MET A 70 4.54 -14.94 22.58
CA MET A 70 5.95 -14.65 22.80
C MET A 70 6.72 -15.91 23.23
N VAL A 71 7.88 -16.13 22.60
CA VAL A 71 8.82 -17.20 22.95
C VAL A 71 10.25 -16.67 22.97
N PRO A 72 11.17 -17.28 23.74
CA PRO A 72 12.59 -17.00 23.61
C PRO A 72 13.08 -17.29 22.19
N GLY A 73 13.91 -16.39 21.64
CA GLY A 73 14.32 -16.48 20.24
C GLY A 73 15.55 -15.66 19.91
N TYR A 74 15.90 -15.66 18.63
CA TYR A 74 17.03 -14.95 18.05
C TYR A 74 16.60 -14.18 16.81
N LEU A 75 17.31 -13.08 16.56
CA LEU A 75 17.11 -12.21 15.41
C LEU A 75 18.37 -12.21 14.54
N TYR A 76 18.20 -12.26 13.23
CA TYR A 76 19.30 -12.22 12.26
C TYR A 76 19.01 -11.20 11.16
N LEU A 77 20.01 -10.42 10.79
CA LEU A 77 19.96 -9.51 9.64
C LEU A 77 20.71 -10.08 8.45
N SER A 78 20.09 -9.98 7.28
CA SER A 78 20.77 -10.13 5.99
C SER A 78 20.32 -9.00 5.06
N SER A 79 21.10 -8.72 4.02
CA SER A 79 20.75 -7.74 3.00
C SER A 79 21.33 -8.13 1.66
N GLY A 80 20.63 -7.77 0.59
CA GLY A 80 21.06 -8.08 -0.78
C GLY A 80 20.42 -7.17 -1.79
N GLU A 81 20.94 -7.21 -3.01
CA GLU A 81 20.46 -6.38 -4.11
C GLU A 81 19.31 -7.05 -4.88
N LEU A 82 18.19 -6.36 -5.03
CA LEU A 82 17.06 -6.75 -5.86
C LEU A 82 16.96 -5.85 -7.09
N LEU A 83 17.16 -6.44 -8.26
CA LEU A 83 17.01 -5.79 -9.57
C LEU A 83 15.66 -6.14 -10.21
N ASN A 84 15.38 -5.54 -11.38
CA ASN A 84 14.21 -5.85 -12.22
C ASN A 84 12.85 -5.78 -11.51
N SER A 85 12.76 -4.97 -10.44
CA SER A 85 11.54 -4.85 -9.62
C SER A 85 11.17 -3.39 -9.35
N SER A 86 12.03 -2.45 -9.76
CA SER A 86 11.78 -1.03 -9.57
C SER A 86 12.57 -0.17 -10.57
N ILE A 87 12.04 1.01 -10.91
CA ILE A 87 12.74 2.11 -11.60
C ILE A 87 12.39 3.45 -10.93
N ASN A 88 13.18 4.50 -11.17
CA ASN A 88 12.85 5.84 -10.69
C ASN A 88 11.75 6.46 -11.59
N ARG A 89 10.69 7.01 -10.99
CA ARG A 89 9.58 7.65 -11.72
C ARG A 89 9.74 9.17 -11.90
N SER A 90 10.73 9.75 -11.24
CA SER A 90 11.14 11.15 -11.34
C SER A 90 12.66 11.29 -11.54
N PRO A 91 13.25 10.59 -12.54
CA PRO A 91 14.71 10.53 -12.70
C PRO A 91 15.32 11.91 -12.96
N THR A 92 14.58 12.82 -13.60
CA THR A 92 15.05 14.20 -13.83
C THR A 92 15.19 14.99 -12.54
N SER A 93 14.34 14.76 -11.53
CA SER A 93 14.52 15.34 -10.18
C SER A 93 15.73 14.76 -9.48
N TYR A 94 15.95 13.44 -9.57
CA TYR A 94 17.13 12.80 -8.99
C TYR A 94 18.44 13.44 -9.50
N LEU A 95 18.49 13.84 -10.77
CA LEU A 95 19.66 14.51 -11.37
C LEU A 95 19.99 15.88 -10.78
N TYR A 96 19.08 16.54 -10.06
CA TYR A 96 19.35 17.80 -9.37
C TYR A 96 20.27 17.59 -8.15
N ASN A 97 20.29 16.39 -7.56
CA ASN A 97 21.22 16.10 -6.48
C ASN A 97 22.68 16.23 -6.99
N PRO A 98 23.62 16.70 -6.15
CA PRO A 98 25.02 16.92 -6.52
C PRO A 98 25.64 15.70 -7.23
N GLU A 99 26.33 15.93 -8.34
CA GLU A 99 26.89 14.85 -9.17
C GLU A 99 27.86 13.97 -8.37
N GLU A 100 28.70 14.56 -7.54
CA GLU A 100 29.65 13.85 -6.68
C GLU A 100 28.98 12.97 -5.62
N GLU A 101 27.77 13.33 -5.18
CA GLU A 101 26.96 12.46 -4.31
C GLU A 101 26.32 11.32 -5.11
N ARG A 102 25.76 11.62 -6.29
CA ARG A 102 25.15 10.60 -7.16
C ARG A 102 26.15 9.52 -7.58
N LYS A 103 27.41 9.89 -7.86
CA LYS A 103 28.51 8.96 -8.21
C LYS A 103 28.83 7.92 -7.12
N LYS A 104 28.39 8.13 -5.87
CA LYS A 104 28.56 7.16 -4.78
C LYS A 104 27.63 5.95 -4.91
N TYR A 105 26.58 6.06 -5.72
CA TYR A 105 25.54 5.04 -5.85
C TYR A 105 25.46 4.54 -7.29
N LEU A 106 25.31 3.23 -7.45
CA LEU A 106 25.22 2.60 -8.77
C LEU A 106 23.88 2.87 -9.48
N TYR A 107 22.81 3.09 -8.70
CA TYR A 107 21.45 3.24 -9.19
C TYR A 107 20.76 4.51 -8.64
N ASP A 108 19.79 5.02 -9.37
CA ASP A 108 18.90 6.13 -8.99
C ASP A 108 17.70 5.69 -8.12
N THR A 109 17.68 4.43 -7.70
CA THR A 109 16.72 3.84 -6.78
C THR A 109 17.47 2.95 -5.79
N ASP A 110 16.93 2.76 -4.59
CA ASP A 110 17.53 1.83 -3.63
C ASP A 110 17.20 0.39 -3.99
N LYS A 111 18.24 -0.34 -4.41
CA LYS A 111 18.14 -1.76 -4.77
C LYS A 111 18.37 -2.70 -3.58
N THR A 112 18.83 -2.19 -2.45
CA THR A 112 19.07 -2.99 -1.25
C THR A 112 17.75 -3.38 -0.60
N MET A 113 17.56 -4.67 -0.45
CA MET A 113 16.55 -5.29 0.39
C MET A 113 17.21 -5.72 1.70
N THR A 114 16.63 -5.35 2.84
CA THR A 114 17.11 -5.76 4.17
C THR A 114 16.07 -6.65 4.83
N LEU A 115 16.50 -7.80 5.35
CA LEU A 115 15.64 -8.79 5.98
C LEU A 115 16.05 -9.01 7.44
N LEU A 116 15.06 -8.96 8.34
CA LEU A 116 15.12 -9.40 9.72
C LEU A 116 14.44 -10.75 9.84
N LYS A 117 15.22 -11.80 10.08
CA LYS A 117 14.76 -13.17 10.36
C LYS A 117 14.52 -13.34 11.85
N ILE A 118 13.40 -13.96 12.21
CA ILE A 118 12.97 -14.20 13.59
C ILE A 118 12.79 -15.70 13.79
N VAL A 119 13.56 -16.27 14.72
CA VAL A 119 13.51 -17.72 15.02
C VAL A 119 13.41 -17.97 16.52
N GLY A 120 12.72 -19.05 16.90
CA GLY A 120 12.67 -19.55 18.26
C GLY A 120 14.04 -20.07 18.71
N GLN A 121 14.24 -20.13 20.03
CA GLN A 121 15.46 -20.67 20.61
C GLN A 121 15.66 -22.16 20.28
N ASP A 122 14.57 -22.87 20.00
CA ASP A 122 14.52 -24.25 19.52
C ASP A 122 14.82 -24.40 18.01
N GLY A 123 15.03 -23.30 17.31
CA GLY A 123 15.24 -23.26 15.86
C GLY A 123 13.97 -23.17 15.03
N THR A 124 12.79 -23.10 15.64
CA THR A 124 11.52 -22.93 14.91
C THR A 124 11.49 -21.59 14.18
N ASP A 125 11.13 -21.60 12.90
CA ASP A 125 10.91 -20.37 12.12
C ASP A 125 9.63 -19.65 12.59
N LEU A 126 9.75 -18.41 13.07
CA LEU A 126 8.63 -17.65 13.62
C LEU A 126 8.11 -16.58 12.65
N GLY A 127 9.01 -15.93 11.92
CA GLY A 127 8.62 -14.91 10.97
C GLY A 127 9.79 -14.13 10.39
N MET A 128 9.47 -13.15 9.55
CA MET A 128 10.42 -12.17 9.07
C MET A 128 9.78 -10.82 8.78
N VAL A 129 10.61 -9.78 8.80
CA VAL A 129 10.28 -8.45 8.28
C VAL A 129 11.31 -8.09 7.22
N ASN A 130 10.83 -7.63 6.07
CA ASN A 130 11.63 -7.28 4.91
C ASN A 130 11.39 -5.83 4.49
N TRP A 131 12.44 -5.02 4.33
CA TRP A 131 12.35 -3.64 3.85
C TRP A 131 12.92 -3.52 2.43
N PHE A 132 12.12 -3.02 1.50
CA PHE A 132 12.53 -2.76 0.12
C PHE A 132 11.74 -1.62 -0.53
N ALA A 133 12.41 -0.72 -1.25
CA ALA A 133 11.83 0.48 -1.84
C ALA A 133 11.11 0.18 -3.15
N VAL A 134 9.78 0.08 -3.13
CA VAL A 134 8.95 0.03 -4.34
C VAL A 134 7.50 0.34 -4.03
N HIS A 135 6.86 1.23 -4.80
CA HIS A 135 5.42 1.48 -4.66
C HIS A 135 4.61 0.19 -4.94
N PRO A 136 3.56 -0.11 -4.16
CA PRO A 136 2.57 -1.13 -4.48
C PRO A 136 1.45 -0.51 -5.31
N THR A 137 1.82 -0.17 -6.55
CA THR A 137 0.98 0.39 -7.61
C THR A 137 1.01 -0.48 -8.87
N SER A 138 1.27 -1.78 -8.71
CA SER A 138 1.17 -2.73 -9.83
C SER A 138 -0.29 -2.91 -10.27
N MET A 139 -1.22 -2.91 -9.31
CA MET A 139 -2.65 -2.73 -9.54
C MET A 139 -2.94 -1.24 -9.74
N ASN A 140 -3.22 -0.84 -10.98
CA ASN A 140 -3.43 0.57 -11.31
C ASN A 140 -4.83 1.09 -10.88
N ASN A 141 -5.07 2.39 -11.07
CA ASN A 141 -6.30 3.08 -10.69
C ASN A 141 -7.60 2.62 -11.39
N THR A 142 -7.53 1.68 -12.34
CA THR A 142 -8.73 1.05 -12.94
C THR A 142 -9.19 -0.20 -12.17
N ASN A 143 -8.36 -0.68 -11.24
CA ASN A 143 -8.72 -1.77 -10.33
C ASN A 143 -9.87 -1.35 -9.39
N LYS A 144 -10.74 -2.31 -9.07
CA LYS A 144 -11.83 -2.15 -8.09
C LYS A 144 -11.83 -3.25 -7.02
N LEU A 145 -10.83 -4.13 -7.02
CA LEU A 145 -10.70 -5.23 -6.07
C LEU A 145 -9.77 -4.83 -4.94
N ILE A 146 -10.12 -5.18 -3.71
CA ILE A 146 -9.21 -4.99 -2.57
C ILE A 146 -8.00 -5.92 -2.77
N SER A 147 -6.79 -5.39 -2.56
CA SER A 147 -5.55 -6.14 -2.76
C SER A 147 -4.39 -5.60 -1.92
N GLY A 148 -3.53 -6.49 -1.44
CA GLY A 148 -2.23 -6.15 -0.86
C GLY A 148 -1.15 -5.77 -1.89
N ASP A 149 -1.50 -5.78 -3.18
CA ASP A 149 -0.62 -5.48 -4.32
C ASP A 149 0.66 -6.35 -4.30
N ASN A 150 1.78 -5.87 -4.85
CA ASN A 150 2.98 -6.67 -5.07
C ASN A 150 3.65 -7.10 -3.75
N LYS A 151 3.63 -6.26 -2.71
CA LYS A 151 4.15 -6.60 -1.37
C LYS A 151 3.26 -7.63 -0.67
N GLY A 152 1.94 -7.46 -0.74
CA GLY A 152 1.00 -8.44 -0.19
C GLY A 152 1.11 -9.80 -0.89
N TYR A 153 1.30 -9.82 -2.20
CA TYR A 153 1.56 -11.05 -2.94
C TYR A 153 2.87 -11.72 -2.50
N ALA A 154 3.95 -10.95 -2.30
CA ALA A 154 5.21 -11.47 -1.78
C ALA A 154 5.07 -12.07 -0.36
N SER A 155 4.34 -11.39 0.54
CA SER A 155 3.99 -11.90 1.87
C SER A 155 3.28 -13.25 1.79
N GLN A 156 2.22 -13.35 1.00
CA GLN A 156 1.44 -14.58 0.86
C GLN A 156 2.27 -15.75 0.30
N LEU A 157 3.16 -15.49 -0.67
CA LEU A 157 4.05 -16.53 -1.20
C LEU A 157 5.00 -17.05 -0.12
N PHE A 158 5.58 -16.15 0.68
CA PHE A 158 6.52 -16.53 1.73
C PHE A 158 5.80 -17.31 2.84
N GLU A 159 4.64 -16.84 3.30
CA GLU A 159 3.83 -17.55 4.30
C GLU A 159 3.39 -18.92 3.80
N LYS A 160 2.97 -19.03 2.53
CA LYS A 160 2.61 -20.31 1.92
C LYS A 160 3.80 -21.28 1.87
N ALA A 161 5.02 -20.79 1.67
CA ALA A 161 6.22 -21.60 1.62
C ALA A 161 6.68 -22.08 3.01
N MET A 162 6.47 -21.28 4.06
CA MET A 162 6.91 -21.58 5.42
C MET A 162 5.86 -22.34 6.26
N ASN A 163 4.57 -22.08 6.04
CA ASN A 163 3.52 -22.74 6.79
C ASN A 163 3.23 -24.16 6.25
N PRO A 164 2.68 -25.07 7.07
CA PRO A 164 2.41 -26.45 6.64
C PRO A 164 1.56 -26.53 5.36
N PRO A 165 1.80 -27.54 4.49
CA PRO A 165 1.00 -27.73 3.29
C PRO A 165 -0.51 -27.79 3.59
N GLY A 166 -1.31 -27.07 2.80
CA GLY A 166 -2.76 -26.96 3.00
C GLY A 166 -3.20 -25.84 3.95
N THR A 167 -2.26 -25.09 4.55
CA THR A 167 -2.59 -23.86 5.28
C THR A 167 -3.13 -22.81 4.31
N LEU A 168 -4.29 -22.22 4.61
CA LEU A 168 -4.92 -21.19 3.78
C LEU A 168 -4.23 -19.82 4.00
N PRO A 169 -4.23 -18.92 3.00
CA PRO A 169 -3.72 -17.56 3.19
C PRO A 169 -4.41 -16.84 4.36
N GLY A 170 -3.63 -16.11 5.16
CA GLY A 170 -4.10 -15.49 6.40
C GLY A 170 -4.21 -16.44 7.60
N GLN A 171 -3.83 -17.71 7.43
CA GLN A 171 -3.68 -18.69 8.51
C GLN A 171 -2.22 -19.15 8.61
N GLY A 172 -1.90 -19.86 9.70
CA GLY A 172 -0.55 -20.35 9.97
C GLY A 172 0.12 -19.62 11.12
N LYS A 173 1.28 -20.11 11.53
CA LYS A 173 2.06 -19.54 12.64
C LYS A 173 3.19 -18.63 12.15
N PHE A 174 3.75 -18.93 10.98
CA PHE A 174 4.80 -18.11 10.39
C PHE A 174 4.20 -16.85 9.76
N VAL A 175 4.77 -15.69 10.07
CA VAL A 175 4.33 -14.37 9.55
C VAL A 175 5.42 -13.74 8.68
N ALA A 176 5.05 -13.27 7.49
CA ALA A 176 5.97 -12.62 6.56
C ALA A 176 5.53 -11.17 6.23
N ALA A 177 6.26 -10.18 6.74
CA ALA A 177 5.96 -8.77 6.48
C ALA A 177 6.90 -8.17 5.44
N PHE A 178 6.38 -7.69 4.31
CA PHE A 178 7.13 -6.87 3.34
C PHE A 178 6.79 -5.39 3.57
N ALA A 179 7.66 -4.72 4.32
CA ALA A 179 7.58 -3.31 4.68
C ALA A 179 8.12 -2.37 3.58
N GLN A 180 7.77 -1.10 3.70
CA GLN A 180 8.30 0.00 2.89
C GLN A 180 9.53 0.63 3.52
N THR A 181 10.36 1.25 2.68
CA THR A 181 11.42 2.19 3.08
C THR A 181 11.14 3.55 2.42
N ASN A 182 12.12 4.17 1.77
CA ASN A 182 12.03 5.39 0.98
C ASN A 182 11.58 5.12 -0.46
N CYS A 183 10.30 4.79 -0.66
CA CYS A 183 9.74 4.48 -1.97
C CYS A 183 9.27 5.70 -2.78
N GLY A 184 9.45 6.94 -2.31
CA GLY A 184 8.72 8.12 -2.78
C GLY A 184 8.80 8.38 -4.29
N ASP A 185 9.92 8.08 -4.92
CA ASP A 185 10.16 8.23 -6.36
C ASP A 185 10.37 6.87 -7.07
N VAL A 186 9.90 5.77 -6.49
CA VAL A 186 10.20 4.40 -6.94
C VAL A 186 8.94 3.66 -7.37
N THR A 187 8.87 3.28 -8.64
CA THR A 187 7.72 2.59 -9.24
C THR A 187 8.01 1.11 -9.56
N PRO A 188 7.02 0.20 -9.43
CA PRO A 188 7.11 -1.19 -9.89
C PRO A 188 6.90 -1.34 -11.41
N ASN A 189 6.49 -0.26 -12.10
CA ASN A 189 6.11 -0.28 -13.51
C ASN A 189 7.34 -0.18 -14.42
N ILE A 190 8.16 -1.25 -14.40
CA ILE A 190 9.52 -1.27 -14.96
C ILE A 190 9.62 -1.18 -16.50
N GLN A 191 8.51 -1.25 -17.24
CA GLN A 191 8.56 -1.01 -18.70
C GLN A 191 8.67 0.48 -19.06
N GLY A 192 8.62 1.36 -18.05
CA GLY A 192 8.81 2.79 -18.20
C GLY A 192 7.60 3.52 -18.81
N PRO A 193 7.59 4.86 -18.72
CA PRO A 193 6.47 5.67 -19.14
C PRO A 193 6.38 5.81 -20.67
N LYS A 194 5.20 5.53 -21.22
CA LYS A 194 4.89 5.68 -22.65
C LYS A 194 3.54 6.35 -22.84
N CYS A 195 3.40 7.00 -23.99
CA CYS A 195 2.14 7.55 -24.45
C CYS A 195 1.22 6.43 -24.91
N ILE A 196 0.11 6.19 -24.21
CA ILE A 196 -0.79 5.07 -24.48
C ILE A 196 -1.47 5.13 -25.86
N ASP A 197 -1.49 6.30 -26.50
CA ASP A 197 -2.10 6.52 -27.82
C ASP A 197 -1.12 6.32 -28.99
N THR A 198 0.18 6.57 -28.79
CA THR A 198 1.21 6.51 -29.85
C THR A 198 2.26 5.42 -29.63
N GLY A 199 2.41 4.93 -28.40
CA GLY A 199 3.48 4.01 -27.99
C GLY A 199 4.86 4.65 -27.83
N LEU A 200 5.00 5.95 -28.07
CA LEU A 200 6.26 6.68 -27.94
C LEU A 200 6.61 6.94 -26.47
N PRO A 201 7.90 7.15 -26.13
CA PRO A 201 8.30 7.61 -24.79
C PRO A 201 7.62 8.94 -24.45
N CYS A 202 7.24 9.12 -23.18
CA CYS A 202 6.77 10.41 -22.69
C CYS A 202 7.89 11.46 -22.64
N ASP A 203 7.52 12.73 -22.54
CA ASP A 203 8.45 13.75 -22.08
C ASP A 203 8.91 13.45 -20.63
N LEU A 204 10.22 13.37 -20.41
CA LEU A 204 10.79 12.94 -19.14
C LEU A 204 10.63 13.97 -18.02
N ALA A 205 10.71 15.27 -18.34
CA ALA A 205 10.69 16.33 -17.34
C ALA A 205 9.28 16.61 -16.83
N SER A 206 8.29 16.61 -17.72
CA SER A 206 6.89 16.92 -17.42
C SER A 206 5.98 15.71 -17.29
N SER A 207 6.46 14.52 -17.70
CA SER A 207 5.65 13.28 -17.79
C SER A 207 4.40 13.47 -18.64
N THR A 208 4.57 14.05 -19.82
CA THR A 208 3.45 14.36 -20.73
C THR A 208 3.56 13.70 -22.08
N CYS A 209 2.40 13.59 -22.72
CA CYS A 209 2.20 13.21 -24.11
C CYS A 209 1.40 14.32 -24.78
N ASN A 210 2.02 15.05 -25.71
CA ASN A 210 1.44 16.25 -26.31
C ASN A 210 1.01 17.29 -25.25
N GLY A 211 1.85 17.50 -24.22
CA GLY A 211 1.61 18.48 -23.15
C GLY A 211 0.57 18.07 -22.10
N ARG A 212 0.10 16.82 -22.11
CA ARG A 212 -0.92 16.29 -21.20
C ARG A 212 -0.44 15.05 -20.45
N VAL A 213 -0.79 14.93 -19.17
CA VAL A 213 -0.35 13.83 -18.30
C VAL A 213 -1.19 12.57 -18.46
N GLU A 214 -2.46 12.69 -18.84
CA GLU A 214 -3.46 11.61 -18.80
C GLU A 214 -3.09 10.40 -19.67
N LYS A 215 -2.22 10.61 -20.65
CA LYS A 215 -1.78 9.59 -21.59
C LYS A 215 -0.38 9.05 -21.30
N CYS A 216 0.37 9.67 -20.39
CA CYS A 216 1.70 9.21 -20.03
C CYS A 216 1.63 8.22 -18.86
N ILE A 217 1.74 6.93 -19.18
CA ILE A 217 1.57 5.86 -18.18
C ILE A 217 2.75 4.90 -18.26
N ALA A 218 3.27 4.49 -17.10
CA ALA A 218 4.24 3.41 -16.98
C ALA A 218 3.53 2.07 -16.83
N SER A 219 4.02 1.04 -17.52
CA SER A 219 3.46 -0.31 -17.47
C SER A 219 4.33 -1.27 -16.67
N GLY A 220 3.68 -2.17 -15.95
CA GLY A 220 4.33 -3.31 -15.31
C GLY A 220 4.86 -4.34 -16.31
N PRO A 221 5.66 -5.33 -15.85
CA PRO A 221 6.31 -6.31 -16.72
C PRO A 221 5.35 -7.39 -17.28
N GLY A 222 4.16 -7.54 -16.71
CA GLY A 222 3.21 -8.60 -17.06
C GLY A 222 2.29 -8.26 -18.23
N LYS A 223 1.45 -9.23 -18.61
CA LYS A 223 0.45 -9.05 -19.68
C LYS A 223 -0.70 -8.11 -19.27
N ASN A 224 -0.92 -7.97 -17.96
CA ASN A 224 -1.91 -7.09 -17.35
C ASN A 224 -1.45 -6.73 -15.91
N MET A 225 -2.26 -5.95 -15.18
CA MET A 225 -1.92 -5.52 -13.82
C MET A 225 -1.80 -6.69 -12.82
N ILE A 226 -2.62 -7.74 -12.96
CA ILE A 226 -2.60 -8.89 -12.05
C ILE A 226 -1.29 -9.67 -12.26
N ASP A 227 -0.93 -9.94 -13.51
CA ASP A 227 0.33 -10.61 -13.85
C ASP A 227 1.55 -9.74 -13.50
N SER A 228 1.46 -8.42 -13.68
CA SER A 228 2.52 -7.49 -13.25
C SER A 228 2.73 -7.53 -11.74
N THR A 229 1.63 -7.50 -10.97
CA THR A 229 1.65 -7.61 -9.51
C THR A 229 2.28 -8.92 -9.07
N ARG A 230 1.91 -10.02 -9.73
CA ARG A 230 2.47 -11.35 -9.51
C ARG A 230 3.97 -11.38 -9.76
N ILE A 231 4.44 -10.85 -10.89
CA ILE A 231 5.87 -10.83 -11.26
C ILE A 231 6.69 -10.01 -10.25
N ILE A 232 6.26 -8.77 -9.96
CA ILE A 232 7.00 -7.89 -9.04
C ILE A 232 6.99 -8.43 -7.60
N GLY A 233 5.86 -8.99 -7.15
CA GLY A 233 5.80 -9.64 -5.84
C GLY A 233 6.62 -10.93 -5.78
N HIS A 234 6.65 -11.73 -6.84
CA HIS A 234 7.49 -12.92 -6.91
C HIS A 234 8.98 -12.60 -6.84
N ASN A 235 9.45 -11.58 -7.57
CA ASN A 235 10.85 -11.15 -7.49
C ASN A 235 11.25 -10.72 -6.07
N GLN A 236 10.34 -10.02 -5.36
CA GLN A 236 10.55 -9.67 -3.95
C GLN A 236 10.61 -10.91 -3.05
N TYR A 237 9.69 -11.86 -3.23
CA TYR A 237 9.69 -13.14 -2.53
C TYR A 237 10.99 -13.92 -2.75
N GLU A 238 11.45 -14.07 -3.99
CA GLU A 238 12.67 -14.85 -4.30
C GLU A 238 13.90 -14.26 -3.62
N LYS A 239 14.06 -12.93 -3.66
CA LYS A 239 15.18 -12.29 -2.96
C LYS A 239 15.04 -12.43 -1.45
N ALA A 240 13.85 -12.23 -0.88
CA ALA A 240 13.65 -12.45 0.54
C ALA A 240 13.94 -13.90 0.95
N TRP A 241 13.57 -14.87 0.11
CA TRP A 241 13.83 -16.29 0.34
C TRP A 241 15.32 -16.60 0.37
N GLU A 242 16.09 -16.02 -0.56
CA GLU A 242 17.56 -16.07 -0.56
C GLU A 242 18.13 -15.51 0.74
N LEU A 243 17.72 -14.29 1.14
CA LEU A 243 18.24 -13.62 2.35
C LEU A 243 17.85 -14.34 3.65
N TYR A 244 16.68 -14.98 3.69
CA TYR A 244 16.23 -15.75 4.85
C TYR A 244 17.09 -17.00 5.11
N HIS A 245 17.65 -17.57 4.04
CA HIS A 245 18.50 -18.76 4.06
C HIS A 245 19.99 -18.43 3.94
N ASP A 246 20.36 -17.15 4.01
CA ASP A 246 21.74 -16.71 3.96
C ASP A 246 22.52 -17.21 5.20
N PRO A 247 23.54 -18.07 5.03
CA PRO A 247 24.34 -18.58 6.14
C PRO A 247 25.25 -17.51 6.76
N THR A 248 25.40 -16.34 6.11
CA THR A 248 26.19 -15.21 6.58
C THR A 248 25.37 -14.15 7.32
N ALA A 249 24.07 -14.39 7.53
CA ALA A 249 23.19 -13.48 8.25
C ALA A 249 23.73 -13.18 9.65
N VAL A 250 23.77 -11.90 10.01
CA VAL A 250 24.36 -11.39 11.24
C VAL A 250 23.36 -11.50 12.37
N LYS A 251 23.70 -12.30 13.40
CA LYS A 251 22.89 -12.39 14.62
C LYS A 251 22.90 -11.06 15.38
N LEU A 252 21.73 -10.54 15.69
CA LEU A 252 21.60 -9.33 16.51
C LEU A 252 21.85 -9.62 17.98
N SER A 253 22.45 -8.64 18.65
CA SER A 253 22.75 -8.67 20.08
C SER A 253 22.80 -7.24 20.62
N GLY A 254 22.43 -7.07 21.90
CA GLY A 254 22.40 -5.78 22.57
C GLY A 254 21.02 -5.43 23.13
N SER A 255 20.88 -4.18 23.57
CA SER A 255 19.65 -3.65 24.17
C SER A 255 18.55 -3.41 23.14
N ILE A 256 17.31 -3.42 23.65
CA ILE A 256 16.17 -2.81 22.98
C ILE A 256 15.96 -1.44 23.60
N GLN A 257 15.90 -0.40 22.78
CA GLN A 257 15.71 0.97 23.21
C GLN A 257 14.83 1.69 22.21
N PHE A 258 14.15 2.74 22.63
CA PHE A 258 13.33 3.55 21.75
C PHE A 258 13.29 4.99 22.26
N ALA A 259 13.05 5.92 21.34
CA ALA A 259 12.82 7.32 21.65
C ALA A 259 11.75 7.85 20.70
N GLN A 260 10.82 8.65 21.21
CA GLN A 260 9.74 9.24 20.43
C GLN A 260 9.52 10.69 20.86
N GLN A 261 9.09 11.49 19.91
CA GLN A 261 8.64 12.85 20.15
C GLN A 261 7.65 13.27 19.06
N PHE A 262 6.55 13.90 19.46
CA PHE A 262 5.73 14.67 18.55
C PHE A 262 6.38 16.03 18.29
N ILE A 263 6.42 16.47 17.03
CA ILE A 263 6.97 17.78 16.67
C ILE A 263 6.00 18.57 15.80
N ASP A 264 6.04 19.89 15.93
CA ASP A 264 5.36 20.80 15.01
C ASP A 264 6.23 21.05 13.77
N MET A 265 5.89 20.38 12.67
CA MET A 265 6.59 20.54 11.39
C MET A 265 6.20 21.82 10.64
N SER A 266 5.22 22.59 11.12
CA SER A 266 4.82 23.85 10.48
C SER A 266 5.72 25.04 10.80
N ASN A 267 6.65 24.90 11.76
CA ASN A 267 7.59 25.95 12.18
C ASN A 267 8.88 25.35 12.80
N TYR A 268 9.40 24.26 12.23
CA TYR A 268 10.59 23.60 12.72
C TYR A 268 11.86 24.30 12.22
N THR A 269 12.77 24.64 13.15
CA THR A 269 14.05 25.30 12.82
C THR A 269 15.10 24.25 12.44
N VAL A 270 15.66 24.38 11.25
CA VAL A 270 16.77 23.57 10.73
C VAL A 270 18.06 24.35 10.89
N ASN A 271 19.04 23.78 11.59
CA ASN A 271 20.35 24.38 11.79
C ASN A 271 21.38 23.72 10.87
N PHE A 272 22.20 24.53 10.22
CA PHE A 272 23.26 24.05 9.33
C PHE A 272 24.64 24.16 9.99
N ALA A 273 25.60 23.40 9.47
CA ALA A 273 26.96 23.34 10.03
C ALA A 273 27.74 24.66 9.89
N ASP A 274 27.34 25.53 8.96
CA ASP A 274 27.92 26.87 8.77
C ASP A 274 27.36 27.93 9.75
N GLY A 275 26.48 27.52 10.67
CA GLY A 275 25.83 28.40 11.64
C GLY A 275 24.59 29.12 11.11
N SER A 276 24.25 28.95 9.83
CA SER A 276 22.98 29.44 9.30
C SER A 276 21.81 28.55 9.74
N SER A 277 20.59 29.08 9.61
CA SER A 277 19.37 28.33 9.92
C SER A 277 18.29 28.59 8.88
N ALA A 278 17.48 27.58 8.60
CA ALA A 278 16.24 27.69 7.84
C ALA A 278 15.04 27.22 8.67
N LYS A 279 13.85 27.34 8.11
CA LYS A 279 12.62 26.86 8.72
C LYS A 279 11.81 26.01 7.74
N THR A 280 11.07 25.06 8.27
CA THR A 280 9.97 24.44 7.54
C THR A 280 8.78 25.39 7.44
N CYS A 281 7.82 25.03 6.60
CA CYS A 281 6.66 25.84 6.26
C CYS A 281 5.36 25.21 6.76
N ILE A 282 4.31 26.05 6.87
CA ILE A 282 2.93 25.60 7.04
C ILE A 282 2.53 24.74 5.82
N PRO A 283 1.85 23.57 6.01
CA PRO A 283 1.54 22.63 4.94
C PRO A 283 0.95 23.24 3.66
N ALA A 284 1.57 23.01 2.51
CA ALA A 284 1.00 23.36 1.22
C ALA A 284 1.36 22.38 0.09
N LEU A 285 0.40 22.14 -0.82
CA LEU A 285 0.58 21.34 -2.02
C LEU A 285 0.81 22.22 -3.24
N GLY A 286 1.78 21.84 -4.07
CA GLY A 286 2.11 22.54 -5.31
C GLY A 286 1.20 22.16 -6.48
N TYR A 287 1.27 22.90 -7.58
CA TYR A 287 0.49 22.58 -8.80
C TYR A 287 0.69 21.15 -9.30
N SER A 288 1.94 20.67 -9.33
CA SER A 288 2.24 19.33 -9.82
C SER A 288 1.73 18.19 -8.91
N PHE A 289 1.16 18.47 -7.73
CA PHE A 289 0.36 17.49 -6.99
C PHE A 289 -0.84 17.03 -7.83
N ALA A 290 -1.54 17.95 -8.49
CA ALA A 290 -2.73 17.63 -9.30
C ALA A 290 -2.38 16.95 -10.63
N ALA A 291 -1.10 16.90 -11.01
CA ALA A 291 -0.62 16.21 -12.21
C ALA A 291 -0.53 14.67 -12.01
N GLY A 292 -0.56 14.18 -10.77
CA GLY A 292 -0.31 12.77 -10.46
C GLY A 292 1.06 12.30 -10.94
N THR A 293 1.19 10.99 -11.16
CA THR A 293 2.44 10.37 -11.62
C THR A 293 2.22 9.47 -12.83
N ILE A 294 3.30 8.90 -13.36
CA ILE A 294 3.23 7.88 -14.42
C ILE A 294 2.56 6.57 -13.95
N ASP A 295 2.39 6.37 -12.64
CA ASP A 295 1.69 5.20 -12.07
C ASP A 295 0.16 5.43 -11.96
N GLY A 296 -0.25 6.69 -12.02
CA GLY A 296 -1.61 7.15 -11.84
C GLY A 296 -1.67 8.63 -12.19
N PRO A 297 -1.91 8.97 -13.47
CA PRO A 297 -1.88 10.37 -13.89
C PRO A 297 -3.05 11.13 -13.30
N GLY A 298 -2.82 12.42 -13.07
CA GLY A 298 -3.84 13.37 -12.69
C GLY A 298 -4.71 13.79 -13.87
N ALA A 299 -5.25 15.01 -13.83
CA ALA A 299 -6.18 15.50 -14.82
C ALA A 299 -5.93 16.98 -15.16
N PHE A 300 -6.69 17.49 -16.14
CA PHE A 300 -6.68 18.89 -16.58
C PHE A 300 -5.35 19.31 -17.24
N ASP A 301 -5.01 20.60 -17.15
CA ASP A 301 -3.79 21.19 -17.70
C ASP A 301 -2.59 21.13 -16.73
N PHE A 302 -2.69 20.35 -15.65
CA PHE A 302 -1.58 20.15 -14.72
C PHE A 302 -0.52 19.22 -15.34
N THR A 303 0.74 19.63 -15.22
CA THR A 303 1.89 18.83 -15.62
C THR A 303 2.86 18.70 -14.44
N GLN A 304 3.77 17.72 -14.49
CA GLN A 304 4.85 17.68 -13.51
C GLN A 304 5.91 18.73 -13.85
N GLY A 305 6.61 19.23 -12.84
CA GLY A 305 7.69 20.21 -13.02
C GLY A 305 7.24 21.67 -13.07
N MET A 306 6.02 21.97 -12.61
CA MET A 306 5.48 23.32 -12.64
C MET A 306 6.11 24.18 -11.52
N THR A 307 6.91 25.17 -11.91
CA THR A 307 7.49 26.19 -11.01
C THR A 307 6.73 27.52 -11.04
N ASN A 308 5.70 27.62 -11.88
CA ASN A 308 4.83 28.78 -12.00
C ASN A 308 3.37 28.33 -11.97
N GLY A 309 2.50 29.13 -11.34
CA GLY A 309 1.05 28.89 -11.35
C GLY A 309 0.37 29.40 -12.62
N ASN A 310 -0.89 29.03 -12.80
CA ASN A 310 -1.77 29.53 -13.87
C ASN A 310 -2.82 30.48 -13.27
N PRO A 311 -3.08 31.67 -13.85
CA PRO A 311 -4.12 32.59 -13.38
C PRO A 311 -5.49 31.95 -13.11
N PHE A 312 -5.92 30.99 -13.94
CA PHE A 312 -7.20 30.29 -13.75
C PHE A 312 -7.22 29.49 -12.46
N TRP A 313 -6.20 28.65 -12.22
CA TRP A 313 -6.13 27.83 -11.02
C TRP A 313 -5.83 28.63 -9.77
N ASN A 314 -5.06 29.73 -9.88
CA ASN A 314 -4.86 30.67 -8.78
C ASN A 314 -6.18 31.31 -8.32
N MET A 315 -7.10 31.59 -9.26
CA MET A 315 -8.43 32.07 -8.92
C MET A 315 -9.24 30.97 -8.22
N VAL A 316 -9.26 29.75 -8.77
CA VAL A 316 -10.03 28.62 -8.20
C VAL A 316 -9.54 28.25 -6.79
N SER A 317 -8.23 28.10 -6.60
CA SER A 317 -7.66 27.82 -5.28
C SER A 317 -7.82 28.99 -4.31
N GLY A 318 -7.68 30.22 -4.82
CA GLY A 318 -7.89 31.44 -4.03
C GLY A 318 -9.32 31.60 -3.48
N LEU A 319 -10.32 30.93 -4.07
CA LEU A 319 -11.67 30.85 -3.49
C LEU A 319 -11.74 29.96 -2.25
N LEU A 320 -10.83 28.99 -2.10
CA LEU A 320 -10.68 28.18 -0.90
C LEU A 320 -9.87 28.93 0.16
N HIS A 321 -8.64 29.30 -0.20
CA HIS A 321 -7.75 30.13 0.62
C HIS A 321 -6.64 30.73 -0.25
N LYS A 322 -6.30 31.99 -0.01
CA LYS A 322 -5.21 32.68 -0.72
C LYS A 322 -3.93 32.65 0.13
N PRO A 323 -2.84 32.02 -0.35
CA PRO A 323 -1.58 31.97 0.39
C PRO A 323 -1.02 33.35 0.72
N SER A 324 -0.48 33.51 1.92
CA SER A 324 0.24 34.71 2.34
C SER A 324 1.56 34.88 1.57
N PRO A 325 2.08 36.12 1.41
CA PRO A 325 3.40 36.36 0.82
C PRO A 325 4.52 35.59 1.53
N GLU A 326 4.44 35.48 2.86
CA GLU A 326 5.39 34.75 3.70
C GLU A 326 5.37 33.26 3.37
N GLN A 327 4.18 32.68 3.18
CA GLN A 327 4.05 31.27 2.84
C GLN A 327 4.50 30.96 1.40
N ILE A 328 4.20 31.84 0.45
CA ILE A 328 4.72 31.75 -0.92
C ILE A 328 6.25 31.79 -0.91
N ALA A 329 6.85 32.70 -0.14
CA ALA A 329 8.30 32.81 0.01
C ALA A 329 8.90 31.57 0.67
N CYS A 330 8.26 31.04 1.72
CA CYS A 330 8.72 29.83 2.41
C CYS A 330 8.72 28.61 1.48
N HIS A 331 7.69 28.48 0.64
CA HIS A 331 7.53 27.35 -0.26
C HIS A 331 8.32 27.45 -1.57
N ALA A 332 8.89 28.61 -1.90
CA ALA A 332 9.58 28.82 -3.16
C ALA A 332 10.60 27.67 -3.46
N PRO A 333 10.67 27.19 -4.72
CA PRO A 333 9.97 27.66 -5.92
C PRO A 333 8.59 27.02 -6.15
N LYS A 334 8.00 26.32 -5.17
CA LYS A 334 6.68 25.67 -5.33
C LYS A 334 5.59 26.73 -5.57
N PRO A 335 4.88 26.67 -6.72
CA PRO A 335 3.65 27.41 -6.87
C PRO A 335 2.57 26.69 -6.04
N ILE A 336 2.07 27.33 -4.99
CA ILE A 336 1.06 26.74 -4.10
C ILE A 336 -0.27 26.61 -4.86
N LEU A 337 -0.78 25.39 -4.96
CA LEU A 337 -2.13 25.08 -5.44
C LEU A 337 -3.12 25.00 -4.28
N LEU A 338 -2.79 24.26 -3.22
CA LEU A 338 -3.64 24.12 -2.03
C LEU A 338 -2.87 24.53 -0.78
N ASP A 339 -3.38 25.55 -0.12
CA ASP A 339 -2.86 26.10 1.12
C ASP A 339 -3.39 25.35 2.35
N THR A 340 -3.13 24.05 2.38
CA THR A 340 -3.81 23.10 3.26
C THR A 340 -3.60 23.37 4.75
N GLY A 341 -2.50 23.98 5.14
CA GLY A 341 -2.19 24.26 6.52
C GLY A 341 -2.92 25.47 7.06
N GLU A 342 -3.38 26.39 6.20
CA GLU A 342 -4.20 27.56 6.59
C GLU A 342 -5.71 27.32 6.40
N ILE A 343 -6.11 26.23 5.74
CA ILE A 343 -7.51 25.81 5.60
C ILE A 343 -7.95 24.95 6.80
N ASN A 344 -8.82 25.50 7.65
CA ASN A 344 -9.37 24.82 8.83
C ASN A 344 -10.88 24.58 8.79
N MET A 345 -11.54 24.89 7.68
CA MET A 345 -12.97 24.65 7.48
C MET A 345 -13.19 23.50 6.48
N PRO A 346 -14.13 22.58 6.75
CA PRO A 346 -14.87 22.36 8.00
C PRO A 346 -14.01 21.92 9.20
N TYR A 347 -12.83 21.37 8.97
CA TYR A 347 -11.80 21.02 9.97
C TYR A 347 -10.43 21.01 9.27
N PRO A 348 -9.28 20.89 9.98
CA PRO A 348 -7.95 20.96 9.38
C PRO A 348 -7.73 19.97 8.20
N TRP A 349 -7.12 20.47 7.12
CA TRP A 349 -6.89 19.66 5.91
C TRP A 349 -5.60 18.83 5.96
N HIS A 350 -4.60 19.27 6.73
CA HIS A 350 -3.32 18.57 6.90
C HIS A 350 -2.78 18.62 8.33
N PRO A 351 -1.98 17.61 8.73
CA PRO A 351 -1.29 17.62 10.01
C PRO A 351 -0.20 18.68 10.07
N ARG A 352 -0.15 19.40 11.20
CA ARG A 352 1.01 20.22 11.59
C ARG A 352 1.93 19.46 12.57
N ILE A 353 1.30 18.74 13.49
CA ILE A 353 1.98 17.87 14.44
C ILE A 353 2.20 16.50 13.80
N VAL A 354 3.45 16.03 13.82
CA VAL A 354 3.83 14.71 13.29
C VAL A 354 4.52 13.88 14.37
N ASP A 355 4.38 12.57 14.27
CA ASP A 355 5.08 11.61 15.10
C ASP A 355 6.48 11.34 14.55
N THR A 356 7.50 11.38 15.41
CA THR A 356 8.86 10.97 15.08
C THR A 356 9.39 10.01 16.14
N GLN A 357 9.98 8.90 15.69
CA GLN A 357 10.34 7.80 16.58
C GLN A 357 11.55 7.05 16.04
N VAL A 358 12.39 6.54 16.94
CA VAL A 358 13.53 5.66 16.65
C VAL A 358 13.42 4.44 17.55
N GLY A 359 13.48 3.25 16.97
CA GLY A 359 13.59 1.99 17.70
C GLY A 359 14.93 1.33 17.42
N ARG A 360 15.62 0.86 18.45
CA ARG A 360 16.86 0.13 18.36
C ARG A 360 16.68 -1.28 18.87
N ILE A 361 17.15 -2.26 18.11
CA ILE A 361 17.23 -3.67 18.50
C ILE A 361 18.66 -4.14 18.22
N GLY A 362 19.52 -4.10 19.23
CA GLY A 362 20.95 -4.41 19.05
C GLY A 362 21.60 -3.45 18.04
N GLN A 363 22.01 -4.01 16.89
CA GLN A 363 22.64 -3.31 15.76
C GLN A 363 21.62 -2.73 14.75
N LEU A 364 20.34 -3.10 14.85
CA LEU A 364 19.28 -2.59 13.97
C LEU A 364 18.71 -1.28 14.53
N ALA A 365 18.57 -0.27 13.68
CA ALA A 365 17.77 0.93 13.98
C ALA A 365 16.59 1.03 13.02
N ILE A 366 15.36 0.96 13.52
CA ILE A 366 14.12 1.12 12.77
C ILE A 366 13.68 2.58 12.89
N LEU A 367 13.48 3.22 11.74
CA LEU A 367 13.18 4.65 11.61
C LEU A 367 11.79 4.84 10.96
N PRO A 368 10.70 4.75 11.74
CA PRO A 368 9.33 4.98 11.27
C PRO A 368 9.11 6.44 10.85
N VAL A 369 9.03 6.72 9.56
CA VAL A 369 8.85 8.09 9.04
C VAL A 369 7.41 8.35 8.54
N PRO A 370 6.82 9.53 8.82
CA PRO A 370 5.41 9.81 8.54
C PRO A 370 5.12 10.23 7.08
N GLY A 371 5.80 9.63 6.11
CA GLY A 371 5.64 10.00 4.71
C GLY A 371 6.54 9.20 3.78
N GLU A 372 6.66 9.71 2.57
CA GLU A 372 7.28 9.02 1.44
C GLU A 372 8.55 9.71 1.00
N PHE A 373 9.66 9.24 1.57
CA PHE A 373 10.97 9.77 1.28
C PHE A 373 11.39 9.35 -0.13
N THR A 374 11.91 10.28 -0.93
CA THR A 374 12.58 9.96 -2.20
C THR A 374 13.86 9.15 -1.94
N THR A 375 14.39 8.56 -3.00
CA THR A 375 15.60 7.74 -2.95
C THR A 375 16.74 8.51 -2.28
N MET A 376 17.09 9.71 -2.75
CA MET A 376 18.22 10.45 -2.19
C MET A 376 17.93 11.02 -0.80
N CYS A 377 16.70 11.45 -0.51
CA CYS A 377 16.37 11.88 0.85
C CYS A 377 16.52 10.73 1.84
N GLY A 378 16.06 9.53 1.51
CA GLY A 378 16.23 8.33 2.33
C GLY A 378 17.70 7.93 2.53
N ARG A 379 18.54 8.03 1.50
CA ARG A 379 20.00 7.82 1.61
C ARG A 379 20.65 8.78 2.59
N ARG A 380 20.46 10.09 2.37
CA ARG A 380 20.99 11.15 3.26
C ARG A 380 20.49 10.99 4.69
N PHE A 381 19.25 10.55 4.86
CA PHE A 381 18.64 10.30 6.16
C PHE A 381 19.28 9.12 6.89
N ARG A 382 19.39 7.95 6.25
CA ARG A 382 20.06 6.77 6.83
C ARG A 382 21.52 7.06 7.17
N ASP A 383 22.26 7.68 6.24
CA ASP A 383 23.68 8.00 6.44
C ASP A 383 23.87 8.95 7.64
N HIS A 384 22.97 9.93 7.80
CA HIS A 384 23.04 10.87 8.91
C HIS A 384 22.73 10.22 10.27
N VAL A 385 21.73 9.34 10.33
CA VAL A 385 21.40 8.59 11.55
C VAL A 385 22.50 7.59 11.90
N ALA A 386 23.03 6.84 10.92
CA ALA A 386 24.17 5.94 11.12
C ALA A 386 25.40 6.69 11.64
N ALA A 387 25.73 7.84 11.06
CA ALA A 387 26.83 8.69 11.53
C ALA A 387 26.61 9.19 12.96
N THR A 388 25.36 9.51 13.34
CA THR A 388 25.02 9.91 14.71
C THR A 388 25.27 8.78 15.71
N PHE A 389 24.83 7.56 15.39
CA PHE A 389 25.11 6.38 16.22
C PHE A 389 26.60 6.08 16.34
N ALA A 390 27.34 6.14 15.22
CA ALA A 390 28.79 5.94 15.22
C ALA A 390 29.52 6.98 16.09
N ALA A 391 29.13 8.25 16.01
CA ALA A 391 29.68 9.31 16.86
C ALA A 391 29.41 9.08 18.36
N GLY A 392 28.30 8.44 18.70
CA GLY A 392 27.97 8.01 20.06
C GLY A 392 28.59 6.67 20.49
N GLY A 393 29.53 6.11 19.72
CA GLY A 393 30.25 4.88 20.04
C GLY A 393 29.51 3.58 19.65
N LEU A 394 28.43 3.68 18.88
CA LEU A 394 27.69 2.54 18.33
C LEU A 394 27.99 2.39 16.83
N GLU A 395 29.20 1.91 16.54
CA GLU A 395 29.62 1.62 15.16
C GLU A 395 28.85 0.43 14.57
N GLY A 396 28.68 0.42 13.24
CA GLY A 396 28.04 -0.70 12.53
C GLY A 396 26.52 -0.80 12.68
N MET A 397 25.86 0.25 13.16
CA MET A 397 24.39 0.31 13.17
C MET A 397 23.82 0.24 11.75
N VAL A 398 22.75 -0.54 11.57
CA VAL A 398 22.02 -0.71 10.32
C VAL A 398 20.69 0.04 10.41
N PRO A 399 20.59 1.28 9.89
CA PRO A 399 19.32 2.00 9.86
C PRO A 399 18.43 1.50 8.71
N VAL A 400 17.20 1.10 9.05
CA VAL A 400 16.13 0.83 8.09
C VAL A 400 15.04 1.89 8.24
N ILE A 401 14.61 2.47 7.12
CA ILE A 401 13.45 3.36 7.12
C ILE A 401 12.20 2.50 7.07
N ALA A 402 11.23 2.77 7.93
CA ALA A 402 9.87 2.25 7.81
C ALA A 402 8.98 3.39 7.29
N GLY A 403 8.77 3.44 5.97
CA GLY A 403 7.95 4.47 5.34
C GLY A 403 6.49 4.41 5.77
N LEU A 404 5.76 5.51 5.62
CA LEU A 404 4.32 5.61 5.90
C LEU A 404 3.95 5.15 7.31
N SER A 405 4.70 5.63 8.30
CA SER A 405 4.51 5.24 9.69
C SER A 405 3.76 6.28 10.51
N ASN A 406 2.88 5.81 11.39
CA ASN A 406 2.16 6.55 12.44
C ASN A 406 1.16 7.63 11.95
N VAL A 407 1.58 8.56 11.10
CA VAL A 407 0.74 9.59 10.44
C VAL A 407 1.22 9.79 9.00
N TYR A 408 0.34 10.19 8.08
CA TYR A 408 0.72 10.42 6.68
C TYR A 408 0.84 11.92 6.36
N THR A 409 1.98 12.32 5.81
CA THR A 409 2.30 13.70 5.45
C THR A 409 2.81 13.85 4.01
N HIS A 410 2.30 13.01 3.09
CA HIS A 410 2.74 12.98 1.69
C HIS A 410 4.24 12.66 1.54
N TYR A 411 4.95 13.39 0.68
CA TYR A 411 6.29 13.07 0.20
C TYR A 411 7.37 13.90 0.90
N VAL A 412 8.60 13.42 0.83
CA VAL A 412 9.78 14.14 1.32
C VAL A 412 10.89 14.05 0.28
N ALA A 413 11.06 15.13 -0.48
CA ALA A 413 12.15 15.31 -1.44
C ALA A 413 13.38 16.00 -0.81
N THR A 414 14.56 15.82 -1.40
CA THR A 414 15.71 16.65 -1.04
C THR A 414 15.47 18.12 -1.43
N VAL A 415 16.24 19.06 -0.87
CA VAL A 415 16.19 20.48 -1.30
C VAL A 415 16.46 20.59 -2.80
N ASP A 416 17.35 19.75 -3.33
CA ASP A 416 17.75 19.72 -4.73
C ASP A 416 16.61 19.23 -5.62
N GLU A 417 16.03 18.07 -5.30
CA GLU A 417 14.86 17.50 -6.00
C GLU A 417 13.63 18.41 -5.89
N TYR A 418 13.47 19.11 -4.76
CA TYR A 418 12.38 20.06 -4.52
C TYR A 418 12.37 21.19 -5.56
N GLN A 419 13.53 21.61 -6.06
CA GLN A 419 13.62 22.68 -7.06
C GLN A 419 12.94 22.30 -8.38
N ALA A 420 12.96 21.01 -8.74
CA ALA A 420 12.39 20.53 -9.98
C ALA A 420 10.85 20.55 -9.97
N GLN A 421 10.20 20.60 -8.80
CA GLN A 421 8.74 20.63 -8.65
C GLN A 421 7.97 19.58 -9.46
N ARG A 422 8.52 18.37 -9.57
CA ARG A 422 7.75 17.17 -9.95
C ARG A 422 6.78 16.77 -8.83
N TYR A 423 6.01 15.71 -9.04
CA TYR A 423 4.92 15.31 -8.12
C TYR A 423 5.38 15.20 -6.65
N GLU A 424 6.51 14.53 -6.39
CA GLU A 424 7.03 14.31 -5.03
C GLU A 424 7.46 15.62 -4.37
N ALA A 425 8.09 16.52 -5.13
CA ALA A 425 8.52 17.84 -4.70
C ALA A 425 7.33 18.78 -4.41
N ALA A 426 6.32 18.78 -5.29
CA ALA A 426 5.08 19.53 -5.08
C ALA A 426 4.30 19.02 -3.88
N SER A 427 4.42 17.72 -3.58
CA SER A 427 3.81 17.03 -2.45
C SER A 427 4.69 17.00 -1.18
N THR A 428 5.83 17.68 -1.18
CA THR A 428 6.65 17.88 0.02
C THR A 428 6.06 19.03 0.84
N ILE A 429 5.11 18.73 1.73
CA ILE A 429 4.15 19.72 2.24
C ILE A 429 4.75 20.76 3.18
N TYR A 430 5.86 20.48 3.87
CA TYR A 430 6.50 21.42 4.81
C TYR A 430 7.64 22.25 4.18
N GLY A 431 7.70 22.29 2.84
CA GLY A 431 8.65 23.14 2.10
C GLY A 431 10.00 22.48 1.82
N PRO A 432 10.96 23.23 1.24
CA PRO A 432 12.22 22.66 0.72
C PRO A 432 13.08 21.98 1.79
N TYR A 433 13.02 22.46 3.04
CA TYR A 433 13.87 21.98 4.13
C TYR A 433 13.30 20.77 4.89
N THR A 434 12.20 20.19 4.44
CA THR A 434 11.53 19.05 5.10
C THR A 434 12.48 17.87 5.35
N CYS A 435 13.26 17.46 4.33
CA CYS A 435 14.22 16.36 4.48
C CYS A 435 15.32 16.67 5.52
N TYR A 436 15.77 17.93 5.62
CA TYR A 436 16.73 18.34 6.64
C TYR A 436 16.13 18.36 8.05
N ALA A 437 14.88 18.81 8.19
CA ALA A 437 14.17 18.79 9.47
C ALA A 437 14.09 17.37 10.04
N TYR A 438 13.70 16.39 9.22
CA TYR A 438 13.69 14.99 9.64
C TYR A 438 15.09 14.47 9.98
N ARG A 439 16.12 14.79 9.20
CA ARG A 439 17.51 14.41 9.54
C ARG A 439 17.93 14.93 10.91
N GLN A 440 17.71 16.22 11.17
CA GLN A 440 18.03 16.83 12.46
C GLN A 440 17.23 16.20 13.61
N GLN A 441 15.92 16.01 13.43
CA GLN A 441 15.06 15.43 14.46
C GLN A 441 15.45 13.99 14.80
N TYR A 442 15.77 13.17 13.80
CA TYR A 442 16.13 11.78 14.04
C TYR A 442 17.56 11.63 14.58
N ALA A 443 18.46 12.57 14.30
CA ALA A 443 19.73 12.65 14.99
C ALA A 443 19.53 12.99 16.48
N TYR A 444 18.60 13.89 16.81
CA TYR A 444 18.22 14.16 18.20
C TYR A 444 17.67 12.91 18.90
N LEU A 445 16.72 12.20 18.27
CA LEU A 445 16.17 10.95 18.83
C LEU A 445 17.22 9.83 18.92
N ALA A 446 18.12 9.70 17.95
CA ALA A 446 19.20 8.73 18.01
C ALA A 446 20.15 9.00 19.18
N ASN A 447 20.47 10.27 19.46
CA ASN A 447 21.25 10.64 20.65
C ASN A 447 20.50 10.30 21.95
N ALA A 448 19.19 10.52 22.01
CA ALA A 448 18.39 10.11 23.16
C ALA A 448 18.45 8.58 23.37
N VAL A 449 18.36 7.79 22.30
CA VAL A 449 18.56 6.33 22.35
C VAL A 449 19.96 5.95 22.84
N ILE A 450 21.01 6.60 22.33
CA ILE A 450 22.41 6.36 22.75
C ILE A 450 22.57 6.61 24.25
N ASN A 451 21.99 7.71 24.75
CA ASN A 451 22.13 8.14 26.14
C ASN A 451 21.13 7.47 27.10
N GLY A 452 20.15 6.72 26.58
CA GLY A 452 19.06 6.15 27.39
C GLY A 452 18.12 7.21 27.96
N GLU A 453 17.94 8.31 27.24
CA GLU A 453 17.10 9.45 27.63
C GLU A 453 15.70 9.33 27.01
N THR A 454 14.70 9.82 27.74
CA THR A 454 13.34 9.99 27.23
C THR A 454 13.16 11.43 26.77
N PRO A 455 13.00 11.69 25.45
CA PRO A 455 12.69 13.02 24.97
C PRO A 455 11.37 13.55 25.57
N PRO A 456 11.19 14.88 25.69
CA PRO A 456 9.89 15.41 26.04
C PRO A 456 8.89 15.09 24.93
N ALA A 457 7.66 14.72 25.30
CA ALA A 457 6.63 14.25 24.37
C ALA A 457 6.31 15.22 23.22
N GLY A 458 6.49 16.53 23.44
CA GLY A 458 6.15 17.57 22.46
C GLY A 458 4.65 17.87 22.40
N PRO A 459 4.19 18.67 21.42
CA PRO A 459 2.77 18.97 21.24
C PRO A 459 2.01 17.70 20.84
N PHE A 460 0.94 17.38 21.55
CA PHE A 460 0.10 16.23 21.21
C PHE A 460 -0.73 16.51 19.94
N PRO A 461 -0.90 15.53 19.02
CA PRO A 461 -1.71 15.72 17.81
C PRO A 461 -3.19 15.95 18.16
N PRO A 462 -3.93 16.72 17.33
CA PRO A 462 -5.35 16.94 17.58
C PRO A 462 -6.18 15.67 17.35
N ASP A 463 -7.22 15.50 18.17
CA ASP A 463 -8.30 14.55 17.91
C ASP A 463 -9.40 15.23 17.09
N LEU A 464 -9.55 14.80 15.83
CA LEU A 464 -10.56 15.33 14.91
C LEU A 464 -11.80 14.44 14.82
N SER A 465 -11.87 13.34 15.59
CA SER A 465 -13.00 12.40 15.57
C SER A 465 -14.39 13.05 15.73
N PRO A 466 -14.58 14.12 16.54
CA PRO A 466 -15.90 14.76 16.67
C PRO A 466 -16.36 15.56 15.43
N TYR A 467 -15.45 15.84 14.49
CA TYR A 467 -15.69 16.71 13.33
C TYR A 467 -15.80 15.95 12.01
N LEU A 468 -15.54 14.64 12.01
CA LEU A 468 -15.46 13.84 10.79
C LEU A 468 -16.81 13.81 10.07
N ILE A 469 -16.79 14.07 8.77
CA ILE A 469 -17.98 14.14 7.92
C ILE A 469 -18.03 12.90 7.03
N THR A 470 -19.20 12.28 6.93
CA THR A 470 -19.48 11.20 5.97
C THR A 470 -20.54 11.64 4.96
N LEU A 471 -20.23 11.58 3.66
CA LEU A 471 -21.17 11.89 2.57
C LEU A 471 -21.55 10.63 1.79
N LEU A 472 -20.84 9.53 1.99
CA LEU A 472 -21.18 8.23 1.43
C LEU A 472 -22.29 7.58 2.28
N PRO A 473 -23.52 7.43 1.77
CA PRO A 473 -24.58 6.78 2.54
C PRO A 473 -24.19 5.34 2.90
N GLY A 474 -24.62 4.90 4.08
CA GLY A 474 -24.57 3.50 4.48
C GLY A 474 -25.51 2.62 3.65
N VAL A 475 -25.53 1.32 3.95
CA VAL A 475 -26.48 0.40 3.31
C VAL A 475 -27.89 0.69 3.81
N MET A 476 -28.78 1.09 2.89
CA MET A 476 -30.18 1.38 3.21
C MET A 476 -30.98 0.09 3.41
N PHE A 477 -30.98 -0.76 2.39
CA PHE A 477 -31.57 -2.10 2.40
C PHE A 477 -31.03 -2.91 1.20
N ASP A 478 -31.23 -4.22 1.28
CA ASP A 478 -31.01 -5.19 0.23
C ASP A 478 -32.32 -5.91 -0.09
N GLY A 479 -32.52 -6.23 -1.36
CA GLY A 479 -33.66 -6.97 -1.86
C GLY A 479 -33.24 -8.09 -2.80
N THR A 480 -34.18 -8.97 -3.11
CA THR A 480 -34.02 -10.04 -4.10
C THR A 480 -35.05 -9.90 -5.21
N THR A 481 -34.82 -10.54 -6.34
CA THR A 481 -35.85 -10.67 -7.38
C THR A 481 -36.98 -11.58 -6.89
N PRO A 482 -38.24 -11.36 -7.30
CA PRO A 482 -39.36 -12.21 -6.88
C PRO A 482 -39.10 -13.69 -7.15
N GLY A 483 -39.23 -14.52 -6.11
CA GLY A 483 -38.98 -15.96 -6.19
C GLY A 483 -37.52 -16.38 -5.93
N SER A 484 -36.61 -15.43 -5.69
CA SER A 484 -35.21 -15.70 -5.31
C SER A 484 -34.95 -15.35 -3.84
N ALA A 485 -34.04 -16.08 -3.21
CA ALA A 485 -33.48 -15.81 -1.89
C ALA A 485 -32.01 -15.35 -1.98
N PHE A 486 -31.51 -14.73 -0.92
CA PHE A 486 -30.07 -14.47 -0.80
C PHE A 486 -29.31 -15.79 -0.71
N GLY A 487 -28.19 -15.91 -1.43
CA GLY A 487 -27.44 -17.16 -1.58
C GLY A 487 -27.85 -18.01 -2.77
N ASP A 488 -28.99 -17.73 -3.43
CA ASP A 488 -29.39 -18.46 -4.63
C ASP A 488 -28.37 -18.27 -5.76
N VAL A 489 -28.08 -19.34 -6.48
CA VAL A 489 -27.12 -19.33 -7.59
C VAL A 489 -27.80 -18.86 -8.87
N VAL A 490 -27.39 -17.70 -9.36
CA VAL A 490 -27.88 -17.07 -10.60
C VAL A 490 -27.16 -17.64 -11.83
N ALA A 491 -25.90 -18.06 -11.67
CA ALA A 491 -25.14 -18.73 -12.72
C ALA A 491 -24.26 -19.82 -12.11
N GLN A 492 -24.53 -21.07 -12.47
CA GLN A 492 -23.76 -22.24 -12.04
C GLN A 492 -22.41 -22.33 -12.79
N PRO A 493 -21.37 -22.90 -12.15
CA PRO A 493 -20.14 -23.27 -12.85
C PRO A 493 -20.42 -24.34 -13.91
N TYR A 494 -19.57 -24.42 -14.94
CA TYR A 494 -19.67 -25.51 -15.91
C TYR A 494 -19.28 -26.83 -15.22
N PRO A 495 -19.95 -27.97 -15.49
CA PRO A 495 -19.72 -29.23 -14.77
C PRO A 495 -18.31 -29.84 -14.89
N LEU A 496 -17.49 -29.36 -15.82
CA LEU A 496 -16.11 -29.82 -16.06
C LEU A 496 -15.21 -28.62 -16.36
N ALA A 497 -14.10 -28.49 -15.66
CA ALA A 497 -13.09 -27.47 -15.89
C ALA A 497 -11.71 -28.11 -15.91
N TYR A 498 -10.76 -27.42 -16.55
CA TYR A 498 -9.37 -27.85 -16.60
C TYR A 498 -8.46 -26.92 -15.80
N THR A 499 -7.35 -27.46 -15.28
CA THR A 499 -6.31 -26.62 -14.68
C THR A 499 -5.83 -25.55 -15.65
N GLY A 500 -5.64 -24.33 -15.17
CA GLY A 500 -5.36 -23.13 -15.99
C GLY A 500 -6.58 -22.41 -16.56
N GLU A 501 -7.79 -22.94 -16.39
CA GLU A 501 -9.05 -22.25 -16.73
C GLU A 501 -9.61 -21.46 -15.53
N THR A 502 -10.55 -20.55 -15.81
CA THR A 502 -11.27 -19.81 -14.77
C THR A 502 -12.69 -20.35 -14.64
N VAL A 503 -13.06 -20.78 -13.43
CA VAL A 503 -14.44 -21.12 -13.08
C VAL A 503 -15.13 -19.89 -12.51
N THR A 504 -16.42 -19.73 -12.79
CA THR A 504 -17.24 -18.62 -12.29
C THR A 504 -18.58 -19.14 -11.76
N ALA A 505 -18.96 -18.66 -10.59
CA ALA A 505 -20.31 -18.82 -10.04
C ALA A 505 -20.87 -17.44 -9.65
N LYS A 506 -22.19 -17.25 -9.80
CA LYS A 506 -22.86 -16.00 -9.42
C LYS A 506 -23.98 -16.26 -8.43
N PHE A 507 -24.07 -15.45 -7.40
CA PHE A 507 -25.03 -15.60 -6.30
C PHE A 507 -25.84 -14.31 -6.11
N VAL A 508 -27.12 -14.44 -5.77
CA VAL A 508 -27.90 -13.33 -5.22
C VAL A 508 -27.26 -12.92 -3.89
N SER A 509 -26.91 -11.64 -3.75
CA SER A 509 -26.02 -11.19 -2.68
C SER A 509 -26.52 -9.90 -2.03
N GLY A 510 -26.31 -9.76 -0.73
CA GLY A 510 -26.46 -8.48 -0.02
C GLY A 510 -25.24 -7.58 -0.20
N HIS A 511 -25.30 -6.33 0.22
CA HIS A 511 -24.15 -5.43 0.13
C HIS A 511 -23.02 -5.86 1.09
N PRO A 512 -21.74 -5.99 0.65
CA PRO A 512 -20.63 -6.40 1.51
C PRO A 512 -20.27 -5.40 2.61
N ARG A 513 -20.91 -4.22 2.66
CA ARG A 513 -20.75 -3.24 3.74
C ARG A 513 -21.65 -3.54 4.94
N ASN A 514 -22.58 -4.49 4.82
CA ASN A 514 -23.39 -4.93 5.96
C ASN A 514 -22.53 -5.63 7.02
N ASP A 515 -21.47 -6.31 6.60
CA ASP A 515 -20.48 -6.95 7.46
C ASP A 515 -19.20 -7.16 6.65
N VAL A 516 -18.07 -6.67 7.17
CA VAL A 516 -16.75 -6.74 6.51
C VAL A 516 -16.09 -8.12 6.57
N GLN A 517 -16.66 -9.05 7.34
CA GLN A 517 -16.18 -10.40 7.60
C GLN A 517 -14.72 -10.45 8.09
N LEU A 518 -14.36 -9.61 9.06
CA LEU A 518 -13.03 -9.60 9.65
C LEU A 518 -12.70 -10.97 10.28
N GLY A 519 -11.62 -11.61 9.81
CA GLY A 519 -11.26 -12.98 10.19
C GLY A 519 -12.11 -14.08 9.54
N GLY A 520 -13.05 -13.73 8.68
CA GLY A 520 -13.89 -14.62 7.87
C GLY A 520 -13.52 -14.60 6.38
N THR A 521 -14.49 -14.96 5.53
CA THR A 521 -14.32 -14.93 4.06
C THR A 521 -15.68 -14.78 3.36
N PHE A 522 -15.73 -14.01 2.27
CA PHE A 522 -16.90 -13.89 1.40
C PHE A 522 -17.12 -15.11 0.51
N LEU A 523 -16.10 -15.94 0.29
CA LEU A 523 -16.19 -17.11 -0.58
C LEU A 523 -15.31 -18.27 -0.10
N THR A 524 -15.68 -19.50 -0.45
CA THR A 524 -14.79 -20.65 -0.38
C THR A 524 -14.80 -21.42 -1.70
N VAL A 525 -13.66 -21.98 -2.07
CA VAL A 525 -13.58 -23.10 -2.99
C VAL A 525 -13.34 -24.34 -2.16
N GLU A 526 -14.15 -25.37 -2.37
CA GLU A 526 -14.12 -26.60 -1.59
C GLU A 526 -13.89 -27.81 -2.48
N ARG A 527 -13.04 -28.72 -2.04
CA ARG A 527 -12.78 -30.01 -2.67
C ARG A 527 -13.48 -31.13 -1.90
N GLN A 528 -14.13 -32.02 -2.61
CA GLN A 528 -14.71 -33.22 -2.01
C GLN A 528 -13.61 -34.23 -1.69
N SER A 529 -13.60 -34.75 -0.46
CA SER A 529 -12.73 -35.83 -0.01
C SER A 529 -13.27 -37.19 -0.46
N ASP A 530 -12.44 -38.23 -0.32
CA ASP A 530 -12.85 -39.61 -0.61
C ASP A 530 -13.98 -40.10 0.32
N ALA A 531 -14.10 -39.52 1.52
CA ALA A 531 -15.18 -39.81 2.46
C ALA A 531 -16.49 -39.07 2.13
N GLY A 532 -16.48 -38.14 1.16
CA GLY A 532 -17.63 -37.35 0.74
C GLY A 532 -17.75 -35.97 1.39
N ASP A 533 -16.91 -35.68 2.38
CA ASP A 533 -16.84 -34.38 3.07
C ASP A 533 -16.21 -33.29 2.19
N TRP A 534 -16.55 -32.03 2.45
CA TRP A 534 -16.02 -30.88 1.71
C TRP A 534 -14.93 -30.17 2.51
N GLN A 535 -13.74 -30.02 1.92
CA GLN A 535 -12.60 -29.33 2.50
C GLN A 535 -12.33 -28.02 1.76
N VAL A 536 -12.20 -26.91 2.49
CA VAL A 536 -11.82 -25.61 1.92
C VAL A 536 -10.38 -25.68 1.41
N VAL A 537 -10.19 -25.29 0.14
CA VAL A 537 -8.88 -25.22 -0.52
C VAL A 537 -8.49 -23.81 -0.94
N ALA A 538 -9.46 -22.90 -1.05
CA ALA A 538 -9.21 -21.48 -1.29
C ALA A 538 -10.29 -20.60 -0.65
N THR A 539 -9.91 -19.38 -0.28
CA THR A 539 -10.77 -18.34 0.32
C THR A 539 -10.63 -17.04 -0.49
N ASP A 540 -11.35 -15.98 -0.12
CA ASP A 540 -11.18 -14.67 -0.77
C ASP A 540 -9.78 -14.04 -0.58
N ALA A 541 -8.99 -14.54 0.38
CA ALA A 541 -7.58 -14.18 0.55
C ALA A 541 -6.65 -14.88 -0.44
N SER A 542 -7.09 -15.98 -1.06
CA SER A 542 -6.31 -16.71 -2.07
C SER A 542 -6.20 -15.92 -3.37
N TRP A 543 -4.97 -15.67 -3.84
CA TRP A 543 -4.67 -14.89 -5.05
C TRP A 543 -5.41 -15.37 -6.31
N GLU A 544 -5.65 -16.67 -6.41
CA GLU A 544 -6.36 -17.30 -7.51
C GLU A 544 -7.88 -17.10 -7.49
N THR A 545 -8.44 -16.54 -6.42
CA THR A 545 -9.87 -16.26 -6.32
C THR A 545 -10.18 -14.77 -6.43
N ARG A 546 -11.42 -14.44 -6.83
CA ARG A 546 -11.91 -13.06 -6.85
C ARG A 546 -13.36 -12.99 -6.42
N PHE A 547 -13.65 -12.09 -5.49
CA PHE A 547 -14.99 -11.65 -5.12
C PHE A 547 -15.31 -10.33 -5.83
N ILE A 548 -16.35 -10.34 -6.68
CA ILE A 548 -16.81 -9.13 -7.38
C ILE A 548 -18.28 -8.91 -7.01
N TRP A 549 -18.59 -7.74 -6.44
CA TRP A 549 -19.96 -7.39 -6.11
C TRP A 549 -20.49 -6.32 -7.07
N ASP A 550 -21.69 -6.55 -7.62
CA ASP A 550 -22.35 -5.63 -8.53
C ASP A 550 -23.77 -5.30 -8.05
N ARG A 551 -24.09 -4.00 -8.01
CA ARG A 551 -25.46 -3.51 -7.82
C ARG A 551 -26.25 -3.75 -9.10
N VAL A 552 -27.33 -4.54 -9.04
CA VAL A 552 -28.22 -4.81 -10.18
C VAL A 552 -29.33 -3.76 -10.27
N SER A 553 -29.97 -3.42 -9.15
CA SER A 553 -30.97 -2.35 -9.09
C SER A 553 -30.88 -1.59 -7.79
N SER A 554 -30.59 -0.29 -7.85
CA SER A 554 -30.58 0.59 -6.68
C SER A 554 -31.98 0.80 -6.10
N LEU A 555 -33.02 0.83 -6.97
CA LEU A 555 -34.41 1.01 -6.53
C LEU A 555 -34.94 -0.21 -5.77
N LEU A 556 -34.56 -1.41 -6.22
CA LEU A 556 -35.01 -2.67 -5.60
C LEU A 556 -34.02 -3.22 -4.58
N GLY A 557 -32.85 -2.58 -4.40
CA GLY A 557 -31.79 -3.08 -3.54
C GLY A 557 -31.21 -4.42 -3.97
N THR A 558 -31.36 -4.85 -5.23
CA THR A 558 -30.87 -6.15 -5.69
C THR A 558 -29.40 -6.09 -6.10
N SER A 559 -28.64 -7.14 -5.79
CA SER A 559 -27.21 -7.25 -6.09
C SER A 559 -26.78 -8.69 -6.33
N VAL A 560 -25.64 -8.86 -7.01
CA VAL A 560 -25.05 -10.15 -7.33
C VAL A 560 -23.59 -10.17 -6.91
N ALA A 561 -23.18 -11.26 -6.28
CA ALA A 561 -21.77 -11.60 -6.07
C ALA A 561 -21.31 -12.55 -7.18
N THR A 562 -20.30 -12.16 -7.94
CA THR A 562 -19.59 -13.02 -8.89
C THR A 562 -18.32 -13.52 -8.22
N VAL A 563 -18.24 -14.83 -7.99
CA VAL A 563 -17.04 -15.50 -7.51
C VAL A 563 -16.31 -16.12 -8.69
N LYS A 564 -15.01 -15.83 -8.81
CA LYS A 564 -14.13 -16.44 -9.80
C LYS A 564 -13.02 -17.24 -9.12
N TRP A 565 -12.64 -18.35 -9.73
CA TRP A 565 -11.49 -19.15 -9.33
C TRP A 565 -10.66 -19.49 -10.58
N ASP A 566 -9.47 -18.91 -10.68
CA ASP A 566 -8.47 -19.27 -11.68
C ASP A 566 -7.78 -20.55 -11.23
N ILE A 567 -8.16 -21.71 -11.77
CA ILE A 567 -7.69 -23.01 -11.27
C ILE A 567 -6.17 -23.10 -11.41
N PRO A 568 -5.40 -23.18 -10.31
CA PRO A 568 -3.95 -23.34 -10.38
C PRO A 568 -3.54 -24.58 -11.18
N VAL A 569 -2.41 -24.51 -11.89
CA VAL A 569 -1.92 -25.59 -12.76
C VAL A 569 -1.61 -26.89 -12.01
N ASP A 570 -1.30 -26.78 -10.72
CA ASP A 570 -0.99 -27.84 -9.77
C ASP A 570 -2.21 -28.35 -8.97
N THR A 571 -3.42 -27.86 -9.30
CA THR A 571 -4.65 -28.30 -8.63
C THR A 571 -4.90 -29.79 -8.88
N PRO A 572 -5.04 -30.62 -7.82
CA PRO A 572 -5.35 -32.03 -8.00
C PRO A 572 -6.70 -32.24 -8.69
N PRO A 573 -6.83 -33.19 -9.63
CA PRO A 573 -8.13 -33.59 -10.15
C PRO A 573 -9.08 -33.99 -9.02
N GLY A 574 -10.37 -33.71 -9.22
CA GLY A 574 -11.38 -33.99 -8.21
C GLY A 574 -12.69 -33.27 -8.46
N THR A 575 -13.59 -33.39 -7.49
CA THR A 575 -14.87 -32.69 -7.49
C THR A 575 -14.78 -31.49 -6.57
N TYR A 576 -15.19 -30.33 -7.08
CA TYR A 576 -15.10 -29.04 -6.41
C TYR A 576 -16.47 -28.35 -6.39
N ARG A 577 -16.64 -27.40 -5.47
CA ARG A 577 -17.78 -26.46 -5.47
C ARG A 577 -17.33 -25.09 -4.99
N ILE A 578 -18.11 -24.07 -5.31
CA ILE A 578 -17.91 -22.70 -4.83
C ILE A 578 -19.03 -22.37 -3.86
N THR A 579 -18.69 -21.76 -2.73
CA THR A 579 -19.68 -21.22 -1.79
C THR A 579 -19.51 -19.71 -1.65
N HIS A 580 -20.60 -19.04 -1.26
CA HIS A 580 -20.63 -17.63 -0.94
C HIS A 580 -21.36 -17.42 0.38
N THR A 581 -20.71 -16.72 1.31
CA THR A 581 -21.31 -16.28 2.57
C THR A 581 -21.34 -14.76 2.59
N GLY A 582 -22.47 -14.20 3.02
CA GLY A 582 -22.61 -12.75 3.12
C GLY A 582 -23.73 -12.35 4.06
N HIS A 583 -23.95 -11.03 4.15
CA HIS A 583 -24.95 -10.43 5.03
C HIS A 583 -25.87 -9.51 4.24
N HIS A 584 -27.16 -9.52 4.58
CA HIS A 584 -28.17 -8.67 3.98
C HIS A 584 -28.90 -7.85 5.05
N LYS A 585 -29.37 -6.66 4.68
CA LYS A 585 -30.14 -5.77 5.55
C LYS A 585 -31.52 -5.54 4.94
N THR A 586 -32.60 -5.79 5.68
CA THR A 586 -33.96 -5.49 5.17
C THR A 586 -34.48 -4.18 5.75
N LEU A 587 -35.54 -3.60 5.16
CA LEU A 587 -36.12 -2.32 5.64
C LEU A 587 -36.64 -2.39 7.09
N PHE A 588 -37.08 -3.56 7.57
CA PHE A 588 -37.73 -3.73 8.87
C PHE A 588 -37.02 -4.71 9.81
N ARG A 589 -36.05 -5.49 9.32
CA ARG A 589 -35.21 -6.38 10.12
C ARG A 589 -33.76 -5.95 9.97
N GLY A 590 -32.97 -6.11 11.04
CA GLY A 590 -31.53 -5.81 11.05
C GLY A 590 -30.73 -6.65 10.05
N VAL A 591 -29.41 -6.66 10.23
CA VAL A 591 -28.49 -7.43 9.39
C VAL A 591 -28.64 -8.93 9.70
N SER A 592 -28.64 -9.78 8.67
CA SER A 592 -28.72 -11.23 8.81
C SER A 592 -27.80 -11.93 7.81
N GLN A 593 -27.18 -13.03 8.24
CA GLN A 593 -26.28 -13.83 7.40
C GLN A 593 -27.08 -14.75 6.47
N TYR A 594 -26.51 -15.02 5.29
CA TYR A 594 -26.98 -16.04 4.37
C TYR A 594 -25.79 -16.82 3.80
N HIS A 595 -26.08 -18.00 3.24
CA HIS A 595 -25.10 -18.88 2.61
C HIS A 595 -25.65 -19.42 1.29
N GLY A 596 -24.80 -19.48 0.28
CA GLY A 596 -25.09 -20.03 -1.04
C GLY A 596 -24.03 -21.05 -1.47
N THR A 597 -24.46 -22.11 -2.14
CA THR A 597 -23.57 -23.19 -2.60
C THR A 597 -23.86 -23.48 -4.07
N SER A 598 -22.83 -23.50 -4.91
CA SER A 598 -22.94 -23.89 -6.31
C SER A 598 -23.18 -25.39 -6.48
N ASP A 599 -23.61 -25.80 -7.67
CA ASP A 599 -23.49 -27.19 -8.09
C ASP A 599 -22.02 -27.61 -8.07
N ALA A 600 -21.79 -28.89 -7.81
CA ALA A 600 -20.46 -29.48 -7.87
C ALA A 600 -20.00 -29.64 -9.33
N PHE A 601 -18.71 -29.42 -9.57
CA PHE A 601 -18.07 -29.56 -10.87
C PHE A 601 -16.77 -30.34 -10.76
N LYS A 602 -16.36 -31.00 -11.84
CA LYS A 602 -15.09 -31.73 -11.91
C LYS A 602 -13.97 -30.83 -12.39
N VAL A 603 -12.80 -30.96 -11.77
CA VAL A 603 -11.54 -30.41 -12.26
C VAL A 603 -10.67 -31.55 -12.75
N GLU A 604 -10.14 -31.43 -13.96
CA GLU A 604 -9.18 -32.35 -14.56
C GLU A 604 -7.90 -31.61 -14.98
N ASN A 605 -6.83 -32.37 -15.22
CA ASN A 605 -5.58 -31.78 -15.73
C ASN A 605 -5.82 -31.25 -17.15
N GLY A 606 -5.49 -29.97 -17.38
CA GLY A 606 -5.47 -29.41 -18.72
C GLY A 606 -4.42 -30.09 -19.61
N PRO A 607 -4.58 -30.06 -20.95
CA PRO A 607 -3.54 -30.56 -21.85
C PRO A 607 -2.23 -29.77 -21.63
N PRO A 608 -1.06 -30.42 -21.61
CA PRO A 608 0.23 -29.70 -21.52
C PRO A 608 0.33 -28.70 -22.67
N GLU A 609 0.56 -27.42 -22.37
CA GLU A 609 0.60 -26.35 -23.37
C GLU A 609 1.70 -26.59 -24.42
N ASN A 610 1.33 -27.02 -25.63
CA ASN A 610 2.08 -26.71 -26.84
C ASN A 610 1.73 -25.27 -27.25
N ASN A 611 2.70 -24.37 -27.14
CA ASN A 611 2.58 -22.92 -27.37
C ASN A 611 2.09 -22.48 -28.77
N GLU A 612 1.77 -23.40 -29.70
CA GLU A 612 1.35 -23.05 -31.06
C GLU A 612 -0.17 -23.07 -31.31
N ILE A 613 -1.00 -23.67 -30.45
CA ILE A 613 -2.42 -23.92 -30.79
C ILE A 613 -3.36 -22.78 -30.35
N ARG A 614 -2.92 -21.88 -29.45
CA ARG A 614 -3.72 -20.72 -29.01
C ARG A 614 -3.95 -19.66 -30.12
N ALA A 615 -3.17 -19.69 -31.20
CA ALA A 615 -3.32 -18.77 -32.33
C ALA A 615 -4.43 -19.17 -33.35
N ARG A 616 -5.03 -20.37 -33.25
CA ARG A 616 -6.00 -20.87 -34.25
C ARG A 616 -7.46 -20.91 -33.81
N ARG A 617 -7.81 -20.45 -32.60
CA ARG A 617 -9.20 -20.45 -32.11
C ARG A 617 -9.83 -19.08 -31.86
N ILE A 618 -9.19 -18.01 -32.31
CA ILE A 618 -9.77 -16.67 -32.30
C ILE A 618 -9.90 -16.18 -33.76
N ILE A 619 -11.15 -15.97 -34.18
CA ILE A 619 -11.65 -15.45 -35.47
C ILE A 619 -11.85 -16.49 -36.60
N ARG A 620 -13.06 -17.06 -36.65
CA ARG A 620 -13.84 -17.09 -37.90
C ARG A 620 -15.15 -16.35 -37.64
N PRO A 621 -15.46 -15.26 -38.34
CA PRO A 621 -16.78 -14.64 -38.25
C PRO A 621 -17.81 -15.63 -38.79
N ARG A 622 -18.92 -15.82 -38.06
CA ARG A 622 -20.09 -16.54 -38.60
C ARG A 622 -20.59 -15.79 -39.84
N GLN A 623 -20.58 -16.44 -41.00
CA GLN A 623 -21.28 -15.92 -42.17
C GLN A 623 -22.79 -15.86 -41.89
N PRO A 624 -23.47 -14.78 -42.30
CA PRO A 624 -24.92 -14.68 -42.20
C PRO A 624 -25.63 -15.76 -43.04
N TRP A 625 -26.70 -16.31 -42.48
CA TRP A 625 -27.49 -17.42 -43.04
C TRP A 625 -28.04 -17.21 -44.45
N TRP A 626 -28.23 -15.96 -44.90
CA TRP A 626 -28.79 -15.62 -46.20
C TRP A 626 -27.81 -15.83 -47.38
N LYS A 627 -26.50 -15.86 -47.15
CA LYS A 627 -25.50 -16.16 -48.20
C LYS A 627 -25.43 -17.63 -48.61
N ARG A 628 -26.10 -18.53 -47.89
CA ARG A 628 -26.22 -19.96 -48.27
C ARG A 628 -27.37 -20.23 -49.24
N ILE A 629 -28.28 -19.29 -49.45
CA ILE A 629 -29.49 -19.48 -50.27
C ILE A 629 -29.32 -18.88 -51.67
N PHE A 630 -28.58 -17.78 -51.80
CA PHE A 630 -28.29 -17.14 -53.08
C PHE A 630 -26.79 -17.19 -53.31
N GLY A 631 -26.32 -18.16 -54.09
CA GLY A 631 -24.90 -18.38 -54.36
C GLY A 631 -24.24 -17.21 -55.07
N LEU A 632 -23.67 -16.28 -54.29
CA LEU A 632 -22.78 -15.20 -54.70
C LEU A 632 -21.53 -15.16 -53.81
#